data_AF-A0A6P0WMK9-F1
#
_entry.id   AF-A0A6P0WMK9-F1
#
_cell.length_a   1.000
_cell.length_b   1.000
_cell.length_c   1.000
_cell.angle_alpha   90.00
_cell.angle_beta   90.00
_cell.angle_gamma   90.00
#
_symmetry.space_group_name_H-M   'P 1'
#
loop_
_entity.id
_entity.type
_entity.pdbx_description
1 polymer ?
#
loop_
_entity_poly.entity_id
_entity_poly.type
_entity_poly.pdbx_seq_one_letter_code
_entity_poly.pdbx_strand_id
1 'polypeptide(L)' 'MKIDTEGKITIPPDIQNKLGLQPGTEIQLEVVGNTLQIRKPQASSKGRQIIAALRGKATNHLTTNEIMQLTRAD' A
#
# COMPACT_ATOMS: atom_id res chain seq x y z
N MET A 1 8.36 24.42 -13.99
CA MET A 1 7.73 23.41 -14.88
C MET A 1 6.35 23.91 -15.25
N LYS A 2 5.87 23.64 -16.47
CA LYS A 2 4.52 24.01 -16.92
C LYS A 2 3.77 22.73 -17.23
N ILE A 3 2.46 22.73 -16.98
CA ILE A 3 1.56 21.66 -17.43
C ILE A 3 1.42 21.82 -18.94
N ASP A 4 1.46 20.73 -19.70
CA ASP A 4 1.20 20.78 -21.14
C ASP A 4 -0.29 21.01 -21.43
N THR A 5 -0.64 21.19 -22.71
CA THR A 5 -2.04 21.36 -23.14
C THR A 5 -2.91 20.12 -22.92
N GLU A 6 -2.31 18.96 -22.71
CA GLU A 6 -2.98 17.68 -22.46
C GLU A 6 -3.09 17.37 -20.95
N GLY A 7 -2.62 18.27 -20.08
CA GLY A 7 -2.63 18.08 -18.63
C GLY A 7 -1.47 17.25 -18.08
N LYS A 8 -0.46 16.91 -18.89
CA LYS A 8 0.70 16.12 -18.44
C LYS A 8 1.73 17.01 -17.76
N ILE A 9 2.40 16.40 -16.77
CA ILE A 9 3.57 16.97 -16.11
C ILE A 9 4.77 16.08 -16.38
N THR A 10 5.91 16.68 -16.70
CA THR A 10 7.18 15.98 -16.69
C THR A 10 7.62 15.79 -15.23
N ILE A 11 8.29 14.68 -14.90
CA ILE A 11 8.92 14.51 -13.58
C ILE A 11 10.43 14.66 -13.79
N PRO A 12 11.13 15.58 -13.09
CA PRO A 12 12.57 15.74 -13.20
C PRO A 12 13.34 14.47 -12.83
N PRO A 13 14.53 14.23 -13.42
CA PRO A 13 15.31 13.02 -13.19
C PRO A 13 15.68 12.80 -11.71
N ASP A 14 15.93 13.88 -10.95
CA ASP A 14 16.24 13.79 -9.52
C ASP A 14 15.10 13.18 -8.71
N ILE A 15 13.85 13.51 -9.07
CA ILE A 15 12.65 12.97 -8.42
C ILE A 15 12.40 11.54 -8.87
N GLN A 16 12.59 11.24 -10.16
CA GLN A 16 12.48 9.88 -10.69
C GLN A 16 13.45 8.92 -9.98
N ASN A 17 14.71 9.33 -9.81
CA ASN A 17 15.73 8.53 -9.14
C ASN A 17 15.43 8.34 -7.65
N LYS A 18 15.05 9.42 -6.95
CA LYS A 18 14.70 9.35 -5.51
C LYS A 18 13.50 8.45 -5.24
N LEU A 19 12.50 8.47 -6.12
CA LEU A 19 11.28 7.66 -5.98
C LEU A 19 11.38 6.31 -6.70
N GLY A 20 12.45 6.07 -7.46
CA GLY A 20 12.63 4.90 -8.31
C GLY A 20 11.49 4.72 -9.32
N LEU A 21 11.06 5.80 -9.97
CA LEU A 21 10.02 5.81 -11.00
C LEU A 21 10.66 5.45 -12.35
N GLN A 22 10.79 4.14 -12.59
CA GLN A 22 11.30 3.59 -13.85
C GLN A 22 10.16 3.54 -14.90
N PRO A 23 10.47 3.53 -16.20
CA PRO A 23 9.46 3.28 -17.24
C PRO A 23 8.65 2.01 -16.94
N GLY A 24 7.32 2.09 -17.04
CA GLY A 24 6.41 0.97 -16.71
C GLY A 24 6.05 0.84 -15.23
N THR A 25 6.51 1.75 -14.36
CA THR A 25 6.09 1.79 -12.95
C THR A 25 4.65 2.26 -12.84
N GLU A 26 3.78 1.45 -12.25
CA GLU A 26 2.45 1.89 -11.84
C GLU A 26 2.55 2.93 -10.71
N ILE A 27 1.71 3.96 -10.78
CA ILE A 27 1.66 5.03 -9.78
C ILE A 27 0.21 5.31 -9.39
N GLN A 28 0.03 5.76 -8.16
CA GLN A 28 -1.23 6.25 -7.64
C GLN A 28 -1.10 7.74 -7.34
N LEU A 29 -2.08 8.50 -7.80
CA LEU A 29 -2.18 9.94 -7.60
C LEU A 29 -3.27 10.22 -6.58
N GLU A 30 -2.96 11.07 -5.61
CA GLU A 30 -3.89 11.48 -4.57
C GLU A 30 -3.78 12.98 -4.32
N VAL A 31 -4.91 13.67 -4.19
CA VAL A 31 -4.95 15.08 -3.82
C VAL A 31 -5.13 15.18 -2.31
N VAL A 32 -4.15 15.77 -1.62
CA VAL A 32 -4.19 16.03 -0.19
C VAL A 32 -4.13 17.53 0.03
N GLY A 33 -5.29 18.14 0.30
CA GLY A 33 -5.42 19.59 0.37
C GLY A 33 -5.07 20.25 -0.96
N ASN A 34 -4.00 21.05 -0.98
CA ASN A 34 -3.48 21.71 -2.18
C ASN A 34 -2.21 21.03 -2.74
N THR A 35 -2.01 19.74 -2.44
CA THR A 35 -0.81 18.99 -2.87
C THR A 35 -1.22 17.73 -3.64
N LEU A 36 -0.56 17.49 -4.77
CA LEU A 36 -0.63 16.23 -5.50
C LEU A 36 0.45 15.29 -4.97
N GLN A 37 0.03 14.18 -4.34
CA GLN A 37 0.94 13.13 -3.90
C GLN A 37 0.99 12.02 -4.94
N ILE A 38 2.20 11.64 -5.32
CA ILE A 38 2.47 10.50 -6.20
C ILE A 38 3.07 9.40 -5.34
N ARG A 39 2.41 8.25 -5.29
CA ARG A 39 2.92 7.06 -4.58
C ARG A 39 3.02 5.88 -5.53
N LYS A 40 3.95 4.97 -5.28
CA LYS A 40 3.85 3.62 -5.84
C LYS A 40 2.60 2.97 -5.23
N PRO A 41 1.77 2.25 -6.00
CA PRO A 41 0.67 1.52 -5.43
C PRO A 41 1.24 0.63 -4.34
N GLN A 42 0.66 0.71 -3.14
CA GLN A 42 0.91 -0.33 -2.17
C GLN A 42 0.33 -1.59 -2.82
N ALA A 43 1.19 -2.42 -3.41
CA ALA A 43 0.82 -3.79 -3.71
C ALA A 43 0.20 -4.28 -2.41
N SER A 44 -1.10 -4.54 -2.42
CA SER A 44 -1.79 -5.16 -1.29
C SER A 44 -0.99 -6.42 -1.04
N SER A 45 -0.11 -6.38 -0.04
CA SER A 45 0.90 -7.42 0.08
C SER A 45 0.14 -8.73 0.19
N LYS A 46 0.65 -9.82 -0.39
CA LYS A 46 -0.02 -11.12 -0.29
C LYS A 46 -0.45 -11.39 1.16
N GLY A 47 0.40 -10.99 2.13
CA GLY A 47 0.08 -11.00 3.55
C GLY A 47 -1.15 -10.17 3.95
N ARG A 48 -1.31 -8.93 3.45
CA ARG A 48 -2.48 -8.10 3.77
C ARG A 48 -3.77 -8.65 3.18
N GLN A 49 -3.72 -9.24 1.99
CA GLN A 49 -4.86 -9.95 1.38
C GLN A 49 -5.23 -11.21 2.18
N ILE A 50 -4.23 -12.01 2.57
CA ILE A 50 -4.43 -13.21 3.40
C ILE A 50 -5.02 -12.83 4.76
N ILE A 51 -4.48 -11.80 5.43
CA ILE A 51 -5.00 -11.31 6.71
C ILE A 51 -6.45 -10.82 6.56
N ALA A 52 -6.78 -10.11 5.48
CA ALA A 52 -8.15 -9.68 5.22
C ALA A 52 -9.09 -10.88 5.00
N ALA A 53 -8.64 -11.91 4.28
CA ALA A 53 -9.42 -13.12 4.03
C ALA A 53 -9.62 -13.98 5.28
N LEU A 54 -8.68 -13.97 6.24
CA LEU A 54 -8.75 -14.73 7.49
C LEU A 54 -9.47 -13.97 8.61
N ARG A 55 -9.58 -12.64 8.53
CA ARG A 55 -10.22 -11.80 9.55
C ARG A 55 -11.69 -12.19 9.73
N GLY A 56 -12.10 -12.44 10.98
CA GLY A 56 -13.49 -12.74 11.35
C GLY A 56 -13.97 -14.15 11.00
N LYS A 57 -13.08 -15.03 10.52
CA LYS A 57 -13.43 -16.42 10.15
C LYS A 57 -13.16 -17.45 11.24
N ALA A 58 -12.76 -17.05 12.44
CA ALA A 58 -12.59 -17.97 13.55
C ALA A 58 -13.97 -18.52 13.97
N THR A 59 -14.19 -19.81 13.77
CA THR A 59 -15.42 -20.54 14.11
C THR A 59 -15.26 -21.39 15.38
N ASN A 60 -14.18 -21.17 16.13
CA ASN A 60 -13.76 -21.99 17.25
C ASN A 60 -14.47 -21.53 18.53
N HIS A 61 -14.91 -22.48 19.37
CA HIS A 61 -15.45 -22.22 20.71
C HIS A 61 -14.34 -22.01 21.77
N LEU A 62 -13.14 -21.60 21.34
CA LEU A 62 -12.01 -21.41 22.25
C LEU A 62 -12.08 -20.03 22.88
N THR A 63 -11.91 -19.98 24.19
CA THR A 63 -11.71 -18.75 24.93
C THR A 63 -10.36 -18.12 24.58
N THR A 64 -10.24 -16.81 24.82
CA THR A 64 -8.97 -16.08 24.61
C THR A 64 -7.80 -16.73 25.34
N ASN A 65 -8.01 -17.26 26.55
CA ASN A 65 -6.96 -17.91 27.34
C ASN A 65 -6.48 -19.21 26.68
N GLU A 66 -7.38 -20.04 26.16
CA GLU A 66 -7.03 -21.27 25.45
C GLU A 66 -6.27 -20.97 24.15
N ILE A 67 -6.69 -19.93 23.41
CA ILE A 67 -5.96 -19.46 22.22
C ILE A 67 -4.55 -19.00 22.59
N MET A 68 -4.41 -18.25 23.69
CA MET A 68 -3.10 -17.76 24.14
C MET A 68 -2.17 -18.92 24.55
N GLN A 69 -2.67 -19.94 25.25
CA GLN A 69 -1.89 -21.14 25.60
C GLN A 69 -1.42 -21.95 24.37
N LEU A 70 -2.25 -22.04 23.32
CA LEU A 70 -1.91 -22.80 22.12
C LEU A 70 -0.95 -22.07 21.16
N THR A 71 -1.01 -20.74 21.14
CA THR A 71 -0.29 -19.92 20.14
C THR A 71 0.94 -19.21 20.69
N ARG A 72 1.07 -19.16 22.02
CA ARG A 72 2.28 -18.73 22.71
C ARG A 72 2.69 -19.88 23.60
N ALA A 73 3.51 -20.78 23.05
CA ALA A 73 4.36 -21.59 23.90
C ALA A 73 5.36 -20.66 24.61
N ASP A 74 5.71 -20.99 25.86
CA ASP A 74 6.93 -20.46 26.49
C ASP A 74 8.17 -20.82 25.65
#